data_AF-O45608-F1
#
_entry.id   AF-O45608-F1
#
_cell.length_a   1.000
_cell.length_b   1.000
_cell.length_c   1.000
_cell.angle_alpha   90.00
_cell.angle_beta   90.00
_cell.angle_gamma   90.00
#
_symmetry.space_group_name_H-M   'P 1'
#
loop_
_entity.id
_entity.type
_entity.pdbx_description
1 polymer ?
#
loop_
_entity_poly.entity_id
_entity_poly.type
_entity_poly.pdbx_seq_one_letter_code
_entity_poly.pdbx_strand_id
1 'polypeptide(L)'
;MSYLAKFTSPNQMKKLIKTVVADLLGSDEDLKTSSCHVISNLAANSQEMLKGYTSQIVPYVLLEKCREVPKEDEIAREKQEKWNDVWAELVPTTSSAVRLYKEEILNLAIDLVTNNEVWAVRKQAAVMIRVTFENLKKDAGIDVAKKSALSLRDTLNGRIWDGKIEILRALTSAFEAGGADFKRNMSATEIEDMETVLRREASKKNMEYAGAGLATIATWAVISESVESATWLAKKIDENVTKLIGARNDADSDDNMDGLSNLEKEIRASKLVTLNLTALAISLPAFNNAEEAESTLSQIAGYVKSTVIAWKSKQFFFNELAKSLEKWTPREPVAAGKLIDNILEQADELCAQQKKTVATDALQVVLRIQERSDRFGVDRNSVLDSVNRGVAGSETGLGSRFEAKMDTD
;
A
#
# COMPACT_ATOMS: atom_id res chain seq x y z
N MET A 1 -20.00 -17.51 -33.10
CA MET A 1 -20.92 -16.36 -32.90
C MET A 1 -20.33 -15.02 -33.34
N SER A 2 -19.05 -14.73 -33.07
CA SER A 2 -18.47 -13.41 -33.38
C SER A 2 -18.55 -12.99 -34.85
N TYR A 3 -18.27 -13.88 -35.81
CA TYR A 3 -18.44 -13.59 -37.24
C TYR A 3 -19.87 -13.25 -37.67
N LEU A 4 -20.87 -13.70 -36.91
CA LEU A 4 -22.28 -13.38 -37.13
C LEU A 4 -22.71 -12.09 -36.42
N ALA A 5 -21.88 -11.59 -35.50
CA ALA A 5 -22.18 -10.39 -34.74
C ALA A 5 -22.47 -9.24 -35.71
N LYS A 6 -21.68 -9.05 -36.78
CA LYS A 6 -21.91 -8.00 -37.79
C LYS A 6 -23.28 -8.04 -38.49
N PHE A 7 -24.01 -9.15 -38.40
CA PHE A 7 -25.38 -9.31 -38.94
C PHE A 7 -26.45 -9.30 -37.85
N THR A 8 -26.05 -9.08 -36.60
CA THR A 8 -26.91 -9.12 -35.42
C THR A 8 -27.49 -7.73 -35.17
N SER A 9 -28.79 -7.65 -34.86
CA SER A 9 -29.41 -6.37 -34.55
C SER A 9 -28.84 -5.75 -33.26
N PRO A 10 -28.80 -4.41 -33.11
CA PRO A 10 -28.36 -3.76 -31.87
C PRO A 10 -29.09 -4.26 -30.62
N ASN A 11 -30.37 -4.62 -30.75
CA ASN A 11 -31.17 -5.19 -29.65
C ASN A 11 -30.71 -6.58 -29.23
N GLN A 12 -30.34 -7.44 -30.17
CA GLN A 12 -29.80 -8.76 -29.87
C GLN A 12 -28.41 -8.64 -29.22
N MET A 13 -27.56 -7.74 -29.72
CA MET A 13 -26.26 -7.49 -29.10
C MET A 13 -26.43 -6.98 -27.66
N LYS A 14 -27.33 -6.02 -27.43
CA LYS A 14 -27.65 -5.53 -26.08
C LYS A 14 -28.12 -6.66 -25.15
N LYS A 15 -28.95 -7.58 -25.63
CA LYS A 15 -29.39 -8.75 -24.85
C LYS A 15 -28.20 -9.67 -24.52
N LEU A 16 -27.34 -9.95 -25.49
CA LEU A 16 -26.14 -10.75 -25.29
C LEU A 16 -25.23 -10.14 -24.22
N ILE A 17 -24.91 -8.85 -24.32
CA ILE A 17 -24.07 -8.17 -23.33
C ILE A 17 -24.71 -8.20 -21.94
N LYS A 18 -26.04 -8.02 -21.85
CA LYS A 18 -26.75 -8.13 -20.57
C LYS A 18 -26.62 -9.53 -19.96
N THR A 19 -26.73 -10.59 -20.77
CA THR A 19 -26.52 -11.97 -20.31
C THR A 19 -25.09 -12.18 -19.83
N VAL A 20 -24.10 -11.78 -20.64
CA VAL A 20 -22.67 -11.87 -20.27
C VAL A 20 -22.40 -11.17 -18.93
N VAL A 21 -22.89 -9.95 -18.75
CA VAL A 21 -22.71 -9.20 -17.49
C VAL A 21 -23.38 -9.91 -16.32
N ALA A 22 -24.57 -10.48 -16.51
CA ALA A 22 -25.27 -11.24 -15.46
C ALA A 22 -24.50 -12.50 -15.07
N ASP A 23 -23.97 -13.22 -16.06
CA ASP A 23 -23.17 -14.42 -15.87
C ASP A 23 -21.87 -14.11 -15.11
N LEU A 24 -21.22 -12.97 -15.40
CA LEU A 24 -20.01 -12.53 -14.69
C LEU A 24 -20.25 -12.16 -13.21
N LEU A 25 -21.46 -11.67 -12.88
CA LEU A 25 -21.85 -11.43 -11.50
C LEU A 25 -22.32 -12.70 -10.77
N GLY A 26 -22.67 -13.74 -11.51
CA GLY A 26 -23.11 -15.02 -10.97
C GLY A 26 -22.02 -15.75 -10.20
N SER A 27 -22.41 -16.79 -9.47
CA SER A 27 -21.49 -17.70 -8.78
C SER A 27 -21.05 -18.89 -9.64
N ASP A 28 -21.64 -19.07 -10.82
CA ASP A 28 -21.35 -20.19 -11.72
C ASP A 28 -20.08 -19.92 -12.55
N GLU A 29 -19.03 -20.66 -12.23
CA GLU A 29 -17.71 -20.53 -12.88
C GLU A 29 -17.70 -20.97 -14.35
N ASP A 30 -18.59 -21.87 -14.75
CA ASP A 30 -18.68 -22.32 -16.14
C ASP A 30 -19.36 -21.25 -17.00
N LEU A 31 -20.34 -20.54 -16.44
CA LEU A 31 -20.95 -19.37 -17.08
C LEU A 31 -19.97 -18.20 -17.19
N LYS A 32 -19.14 -17.96 -16.16
CA LYS A 32 -18.05 -16.96 -16.24
C LYS A 32 -17.04 -17.30 -17.34
N THR A 33 -16.64 -18.57 -17.42
CA THR A 33 -15.71 -19.05 -18.44
C THR A 33 -16.31 -18.92 -19.84
N SER A 34 -17.60 -19.26 -20.00
CA SER A 34 -18.33 -19.08 -21.25
C SER A 34 -18.39 -17.60 -21.66
N SER A 35 -18.67 -16.71 -20.69
CA SER A 35 -18.66 -15.26 -20.88
C SER A 35 -17.28 -14.71 -21.27
N CYS A 36 -16.21 -15.21 -20.65
CA CYS A 36 -14.83 -14.91 -21.04
C CYS A 36 -14.58 -15.22 -22.52
N HIS A 37 -14.99 -16.42 -22.98
CA HIS A 37 -14.86 -16.80 -24.38
C HIS A 37 -15.71 -15.95 -25.32
N VAL A 38 -16.93 -15.57 -24.93
CA VAL A 38 -17.78 -14.68 -25.73
C VAL A 38 -17.13 -13.31 -25.89
N ILE A 39 -16.62 -12.72 -24.81
CA ILE A 39 -15.97 -11.40 -24.84
C ILE A 39 -14.70 -11.45 -25.70
N SER A 40 -13.80 -12.43 -25.48
CA SER A 40 -12.58 -12.59 -26.28
C SER A 40 -12.89 -12.68 -27.77
N ASN A 41 -13.84 -13.55 -28.14
CA ASN A 41 -14.20 -13.72 -29.55
C ASN A 41 -14.81 -12.45 -30.15
N LEU A 42 -15.59 -11.68 -29.39
CA LEU A 42 -16.12 -10.39 -29.85
C LEU A 42 -15.00 -9.35 -29.98
N ALA A 43 -14.05 -9.30 -29.05
CA ALA A 43 -12.93 -8.38 -29.09
C ALA A 43 -12.03 -8.67 -30.30
N ALA A 44 -11.70 -9.93 -30.55
CA ALA A 44 -10.83 -10.35 -31.65
C ALA A 44 -11.48 -10.19 -33.04
N ASN A 45 -12.78 -10.42 -33.18
CA ASN A 45 -13.42 -10.52 -34.51
C ASN A 45 -14.49 -9.46 -34.79
N SER A 46 -14.91 -8.66 -33.81
CA SER A 46 -16.03 -7.72 -33.93
C SER A 46 -15.88 -6.49 -33.01
N GLN A 47 -14.65 -6.00 -32.90
CA GLN A 47 -14.27 -4.92 -31.97
C GLN A 47 -15.12 -3.66 -32.15
N GLU A 48 -15.46 -3.27 -33.40
CA GLU A 48 -16.26 -2.07 -33.68
C GLU A 48 -17.62 -2.10 -33.00
N MET A 49 -18.29 -3.26 -33.01
CA MET A 49 -19.57 -3.39 -32.33
C MET A 49 -19.40 -3.48 -30.82
N LEU A 50 -18.35 -4.18 -30.35
CA LEU A 50 -18.07 -4.29 -28.92
C LEU A 50 -17.78 -2.91 -28.30
N LYS A 51 -17.17 -1.99 -29.07
CA LYS A 51 -16.82 -0.63 -28.64
C LYS A 51 -18.02 0.15 -28.07
N GLY A 52 -19.23 -0.08 -28.60
CA GLY A 52 -20.46 0.54 -28.11
C GLY A 52 -20.93 0.04 -26.73
N TYR A 53 -20.35 -1.05 -26.25
CA TYR A 53 -20.70 -1.71 -24.99
C TYR A 53 -19.53 -1.78 -24.00
N THR A 54 -18.36 -1.25 -24.35
CA THR A 54 -17.15 -1.34 -23.53
C THR A 54 -17.35 -0.77 -22.11
N SER A 55 -18.09 0.33 -21.93
CA SER A 55 -18.39 0.88 -20.60
C SER A 55 -19.22 -0.05 -19.71
N GLN A 56 -20.00 -0.96 -20.32
CA GLN A 56 -20.78 -1.96 -19.60
C GLN A 56 -19.99 -3.23 -19.30
N ILE A 57 -18.88 -3.49 -20.00
CA ILE A 57 -18.15 -4.76 -19.90
C ILE A 57 -16.87 -4.59 -19.09
N VAL A 58 -16.15 -3.48 -19.30
CA VAL A 58 -14.86 -3.19 -18.65
C VAL A 58 -14.91 -3.34 -17.13
N PRO A 59 -15.92 -2.81 -16.41
CA PRO A 59 -15.99 -3.00 -14.96
C PRO A 59 -15.98 -4.47 -14.54
N TYR A 60 -16.68 -5.35 -15.26
CA TYR A 60 -16.78 -6.77 -14.92
C TYR A 60 -15.51 -7.55 -15.29
N VAL A 61 -14.90 -7.23 -16.43
CA VAL A 61 -13.61 -7.86 -16.81
C VAL A 61 -12.50 -7.43 -15.85
N LEU A 62 -12.47 -6.15 -15.43
CA LEU A 62 -11.52 -5.69 -14.42
C LEU A 62 -11.76 -6.35 -13.07
N LEU A 63 -13.02 -6.54 -12.68
CA LEU A 63 -13.36 -7.29 -11.47
C LEU A 63 -12.72 -8.69 -11.53
N GLU A 64 -12.96 -9.45 -12.60
CA GLU A 64 -12.40 -10.80 -12.77
C GLU A 64 -10.86 -10.82 -12.78
N LYS A 65 -10.22 -9.79 -13.35
CA LYS A 65 -8.76 -9.62 -13.27
C LYS A 65 -8.26 -9.43 -11.83
N CYS A 66 -9.05 -8.79 -10.98
CA CYS A 66 -8.74 -8.54 -9.57
C CYS A 66 -8.99 -9.75 -8.66
N ARG A 67 -9.31 -10.92 -9.20
CA ARG A 67 -9.48 -12.15 -8.42
C ARG A 67 -8.18 -12.56 -7.74
N GLU A 68 -8.29 -13.04 -6.51
CA GLU A 68 -7.18 -13.66 -5.80
C GLU A 68 -6.87 -15.04 -6.40
N VAL A 69 -5.59 -15.28 -6.67
CA VAL A 69 -5.08 -16.57 -7.15
C VAL A 69 -4.17 -17.16 -6.08
N PRO A 70 -4.59 -18.25 -5.40
CA PRO A 70 -3.72 -18.97 -4.47
C PRO A 70 -2.47 -19.47 -5.18
N LYS A 71 -1.30 -19.40 -4.51
CA LYS A 71 0.00 -19.73 -5.13
C LYS A 71 0.08 -21.16 -5.69
N GLU A 72 -0.62 -22.09 -5.05
CA GLU A 72 -0.60 -23.52 -5.40
C GLU A 72 -1.79 -23.94 -6.29
N ASP A 73 -2.62 -22.98 -6.73
CA ASP A 73 -3.80 -23.26 -7.56
C ASP A 73 -3.53 -22.93 -9.03
N GLU A 74 -3.04 -23.92 -9.76
CA GLU A 74 -2.74 -23.81 -11.20
C GLU A 74 -3.98 -23.46 -12.02
N ILE A 75 -5.14 -24.01 -11.68
CA ILE A 75 -6.39 -23.79 -12.42
C ILE A 75 -6.84 -22.34 -12.24
N ALA A 76 -6.75 -21.79 -11.04
CA ALA A 76 -7.03 -20.39 -10.78
C ALA A 76 -6.07 -19.46 -11.54
N ARG A 77 -4.79 -19.85 -11.68
CA ARG A 77 -3.80 -19.11 -12.46
C ARG A 77 -4.11 -19.09 -13.95
N GLU A 78 -4.37 -20.25 -14.54
CA GLU A 78 -4.78 -20.35 -15.96
C GLU A 78 -6.05 -19.54 -16.24
N LYS A 79 -7.01 -19.53 -15.31
CA LYS A 79 -8.21 -18.69 -15.42
C LYS A 79 -7.89 -17.20 -15.38
N GLN A 80 -6.98 -16.77 -14.49
CA GLN A 80 -6.56 -15.38 -14.41
C GLN A 80 -5.78 -14.93 -15.66
N GLU A 81 -4.96 -15.80 -16.24
CA GLU A 81 -4.27 -15.52 -17.51
C GLU A 81 -5.25 -15.28 -18.66
N LYS A 82 -6.30 -16.10 -18.79
CA LYS A 82 -7.36 -15.88 -19.79
C LYS A 82 -8.05 -14.51 -19.61
N TRP A 83 -8.30 -14.10 -18.37
CA TRP A 83 -8.86 -12.77 -18.09
C TRP A 83 -7.88 -11.64 -18.41
N ASN A 84 -6.58 -11.84 -18.20
CA ASN A 84 -5.54 -10.89 -18.62
C ASN A 84 -5.48 -10.74 -20.13
N ASP A 85 -5.62 -11.83 -20.89
CA ASP A 85 -5.66 -11.81 -22.35
C ASP A 85 -6.89 -11.04 -22.85
N VAL A 86 -8.08 -11.37 -22.32
CA VAL A 86 -9.31 -10.63 -22.64
C VAL A 86 -9.17 -9.14 -22.31
N TRP A 87 -8.54 -8.80 -21.18
CA TRP A 87 -8.29 -7.42 -20.82
C TRP A 87 -7.39 -6.71 -21.84
N ALA A 88 -6.31 -7.36 -22.27
CA ALA A 88 -5.37 -6.81 -23.25
C ALA A 88 -6.01 -6.64 -24.65
N GLU A 89 -6.94 -7.51 -25.01
CA GLU A 89 -7.74 -7.37 -26.24
C GLU A 89 -8.77 -6.23 -26.15
N LEU A 90 -9.33 -5.99 -24.95
CA LEU A 90 -10.42 -5.05 -24.74
C LEU A 90 -9.94 -3.60 -24.60
N VAL A 91 -8.82 -3.37 -23.90
CA VAL A 91 -8.32 -2.03 -23.58
C VAL A 91 -6.81 -1.90 -23.81
N PRO A 92 -6.30 -0.73 -24.26
CA PRO A 92 -4.87 -0.57 -24.54
C PRO A 92 -3.99 -0.73 -23.30
N THR A 93 -4.41 -0.13 -22.18
CA THR A 93 -3.73 -0.23 -20.89
C THR A 93 -4.74 -0.09 -19.75
N THR A 94 -4.40 -0.61 -18.57
CA THR A 94 -5.23 -0.42 -17.38
C THR A 94 -5.44 1.06 -17.06
N SER A 95 -4.39 1.87 -17.14
CA SER A 95 -4.48 3.31 -16.84
C SER A 95 -5.42 4.06 -17.80
N SER A 96 -5.41 3.70 -19.09
CA SER A 96 -6.34 4.28 -20.07
C SER A 96 -7.78 3.86 -19.78
N ALA A 97 -8.00 2.58 -19.48
CA ALA A 97 -9.32 2.04 -19.18
C ALA A 97 -9.93 2.69 -17.93
N VAL A 98 -9.18 2.78 -16.83
CA VAL A 98 -9.69 3.40 -15.60
C VAL A 98 -9.96 4.88 -15.81
N ARG A 99 -9.18 5.60 -16.63
CA ARG A 99 -9.42 7.02 -16.90
C ARG A 99 -10.75 7.23 -17.65
N LEU A 100 -11.07 6.35 -18.60
CA LEU A 100 -12.29 6.43 -19.41
C LEU A 100 -13.54 5.95 -18.66
N TYR A 101 -13.40 4.91 -17.84
CA TYR A 101 -14.53 4.19 -17.23
C TYR A 101 -14.54 4.24 -15.70
N LYS A 102 -13.87 5.24 -15.08
CA LYS A 102 -13.73 5.31 -13.61
C LYS A 102 -15.08 5.34 -12.89
N GLU A 103 -16.08 6.01 -13.46
CA GLU A 103 -17.39 6.12 -12.82
C GLU A 103 -18.09 4.77 -12.78
N GLU A 104 -18.13 4.04 -13.90
CA GLU A 104 -18.74 2.72 -13.98
C GLU A 104 -17.98 1.70 -13.13
N ILE A 105 -16.65 1.74 -13.16
CA ILE A 105 -15.77 0.89 -12.34
C ILE A 105 -16.03 1.10 -10.86
N LEU A 106 -15.96 2.35 -10.38
CA LEU A 106 -16.09 2.64 -8.95
C LEU A 106 -17.53 2.45 -8.46
N ASN A 107 -18.53 2.76 -9.27
CA ASN A 107 -19.93 2.51 -8.89
C ASN A 107 -20.19 1.00 -8.70
N LEU A 108 -19.72 0.15 -9.63
CA LEU A 108 -19.84 -1.30 -9.50
C LEU A 108 -19.07 -1.79 -8.25
N ALA A 109 -17.80 -1.39 -8.11
CA ALA A 109 -16.96 -1.91 -7.05
C ALA A 109 -17.43 -1.49 -5.65
N ILE A 110 -17.89 -0.24 -5.47
CA ILE A 110 -18.44 0.24 -4.20
C ILE A 110 -19.73 -0.49 -3.83
N ASP A 111 -20.62 -0.74 -4.81
CA ASP A 111 -21.83 -1.52 -4.60
C ASP A 111 -21.47 -2.95 -4.15
N LEU A 112 -20.54 -3.60 -4.85
CA LEU A 112 -20.12 -4.96 -4.52
C LEU A 112 -19.46 -5.07 -3.14
N VAL A 113 -18.55 -4.15 -2.78
CA VAL A 113 -17.92 -4.15 -1.44
C VAL A 113 -18.96 -4.01 -0.33
N THR A 114 -19.95 -3.14 -0.53
CA THR A 114 -20.96 -2.80 0.48
C THR A 114 -22.05 -3.87 0.59
N ASN A 115 -22.59 -4.32 -0.54
CA ASN A 115 -23.88 -5.00 -0.59
C ASN A 115 -23.80 -6.49 -0.97
N ASN A 116 -22.72 -6.96 -1.62
CA ASN A 116 -22.69 -8.32 -2.15
C ASN A 116 -22.69 -9.38 -1.03
N GLU A 117 -23.46 -10.46 -1.13
CA GLU A 117 -23.53 -11.47 -0.06
C GLU A 117 -22.26 -12.35 0.03
N VAL A 118 -21.50 -12.45 -1.06
CA VAL A 118 -20.31 -13.30 -1.16
C VAL A 118 -19.05 -12.51 -0.76
N TRP A 119 -18.43 -12.91 0.35
CA TRP A 119 -17.25 -12.21 0.90
C TRP A 119 -16.05 -12.20 -0.07
N ALA A 120 -15.85 -13.27 -0.82
CA ALA A 120 -14.79 -13.31 -1.84
C ALA A 120 -14.97 -12.22 -2.91
N VAL A 121 -16.21 -11.97 -3.34
CA VAL A 121 -16.53 -10.90 -4.30
C VAL A 121 -16.32 -9.52 -3.68
N ARG A 122 -16.67 -9.33 -2.40
CA ARG A 122 -16.35 -8.09 -1.67
C ARG A 122 -14.84 -7.83 -1.63
N LYS A 123 -14.03 -8.86 -1.35
CA LYS A 123 -12.56 -8.74 -1.33
C LYS A 123 -12.03 -8.34 -2.71
N GLN A 124 -12.51 -9.02 -3.75
CA GLN A 124 -12.14 -8.74 -5.15
C GLN A 124 -12.52 -7.31 -5.57
N ALA A 125 -13.68 -6.83 -5.16
CA ALA A 125 -14.12 -5.46 -5.41
C ALA A 125 -13.26 -4.43 -4.67
N ALA A 126 -12.79 -4.72 -3.44
CA ALA A 126 -11.83 -3.85 -2.75
C ALA A 126 -10.49 -3.77 -3.49
N VAL A 127 -9.98 -4.91 -4.00
CA VAL A 127 -8.77 -4.94 -4.86
C VAL A 127 -8.99 -4.10 -6.14
N MET A 128 -10.18 -4.19 -6.74
CA MET A 128 -10.54 -3.40 -7.92
C MET A 128 -10.52 -1.89 -7.64
N ILE A 129 -11.03 -1.45 -6.49
CA ILE A 129 -10.96 -0.03 -6.07
C ILE A 129 -9.51 0.39 -5.91
N ARG A 130 -8.69 -0.43 -5.24
CA ARG A 130 -7.25 -0.15 -5.07
C ARG A 130 -6.55 0.03 -6.42
N VAL A 131 -6.66 -0.95 -7.31
CA VAL A 131 -6.05 -0.92 -8.66
C VAL A 131 -6.51 0.32 -9.43
N THR A 132 -7.77 0.71 -9.28
CA THR A 132 -8.33 1.91 -9.92
C THR A 132 -7.62 3.17 -9.43
N PHE A 133 -7.50 3.37 -8.12
CA PHE A 133 -6.82 4.55 -7.57
C PHE A 133 -5.31 4.55 -7.78
N GLU A 134 -4.64 3.39 -7.74
CA GLU A 134 -3.21 3.27 -8.05
C GLU A 134 -2.89 3.70 -9.49
N ASN A 135 -3.83 3.46 -10.43
CA ASN A 135 -3.68 3.85 -11.82
C ASN A 135 -4.12 5.29 -12.11
N LEU A 136 -5.17 5.78 -11.43
CA LEU A 136 -5.64 7.16 -11.59
C LEU A 136 -4.72 8.16 -10.89
N LYS A 137 -4.19 7.81 -9.70
CA LYS A 137 -3.45 8.74 -8.82
C LYS A 137 -4.23 10.05 -8.68
N LYS A 138 -3.58 11.20 -8.83
CA LYS A 138 -4.21 12.52 -8.75
C LYS A 138 -5.28 12.78 -9.82
N ASP A 139 -5.27 12.05 -10.94
CA ASP A 139 -6.29 12.20 -12.01
C ASP A 139 -7.68 11.66 -11.60
N ALA A 140 -7.77 10.97 -10.46
CA ALA A 140 -9.05 10.54 -9.92
C ALA A 140 -9.98 11.74 -9.64
N GLY A 141 -9.40 12.83 -9.10
CA GLY A 141 -10.12 13.98 -8.57
C GLY A 141 -10.57 13.76 -7.13
N ILE A 142 -10.55 14.84 -6.33
CA ILE A 142 -10.84 14.77 -4.89
C ILE A 142 -12.26 14.31 -4.59
N ASP A 143 -13.26 14.71 -5.36
CA ASP A 143 -14.65 14.32 -5.11
C ASP A 143 -14.85 12.80 -5.21
N VAL A 144 -14.22 12.18 -6.21
CA VAL A 144 -14.24 10.73 -6.42
C VAL A 144 -13.48 10.03 -5.29
N ALA A 145 -12.28 10.50 -4.98
CA ALA A 145 -11.47 9.95 -3.89
C ALA A 145 -12.19 10.04 -2.53
N LYS A 146 -12.79 11.20 -2.22
CA LYS A 146 -13.55 11.44 -0.99
C LYS A 146 -14.76 10.51 -0.91
N LYS A 147 -15.59 10.46 -1.95
CA LYS A 147 -16.77 9.59 -1.99
C LYS A 147 -16.39 8.13 -1.74
N SER A 148 -15.38 7.62 -2.45
CA SER A 148 -14.90 6.24 -2.27
C SER A 148 -14.33 6.01 -0.88
N ALA A 149 -13.54 6.94 -0.34
CA ALA A 149 -12.94 6.81 0.98
C ALA A 149 -14.01 6.74 2.09
N LEU A 150 -15.06 7.56 2.02
CA LEU A 150 -16.16 7.52 2.97
C LEU A 150 -16.96 6.21 2.86
N SER A 151 -17.25 5.74 1.65
CA SER A 151 -17.91 4.44 1.46
C SER A 151 -17.07 3.27 2.01
N LEU A 152 -15.77 3.27 1.73
CA LEU A 152 -14.85 2.25 2.27
C LEU A 152 -14.77 2.31 3.79
N ARG A 153 -14.67 3.50 4.38
CA ARG A 153 -14.67 3.69 5.84
C ARG A 153 -15.91 3.04 6.47
N ASP A 154 -17.08 3.26 5.89
CA ASP A 154 -18.35 2.74 6.44
C ASP A 154 -18.39 1.21 6.42
N THR A 155 -17.71 0.57 5.46
CA THR A 155 -17.59 -0.89 5.35
C THR A 155 -16.64 -1.52 6.38
N LEU A 156 -15.82 -0.72 7.07
CA LEU A 156 -14.91 -1.22 8.12
C LEU A 156 -15.63 -1.60 9.41
N ASN A 157 -16.89 -1.19 9.60
CA ASN A 157 -17.68 -1.57 10.76
C ASN A 157 -17.99 -3.09 10.81
N GLY A 158 -18.27 -3.61 12.00
CA GLY A 158 -18.64 -5.02 12.21
C GLY A 158 -17.48 -6.02 12.24
N ARG A 159 -17.77 -7.29 11.94
CA ARG A 159 -16.85 -8.44 12.06
C ARG A 159 -15.61 -8.31 11.17
N ILE A 160 -14.45 -8.75 11.66
CA ILE A 160 -13.21 -8.85 10.85
C ILE A 160 -13.26 -10.11 9.98
N TRP A 161 -12.90 -9.95 8.71
CA TRP A 161 -12.76 -11.02 7.71
C TRP A 161 -11.66 -10.61 6.72
N ASP A 162 -11.11 -11.57 5.97
CA ASP A 162 -9.84 -11.39 5.24
C ASP A 162 -9.82 -10.25 4.23
N GLY A 163 -10.96 -9.94 3.59
CA GLY A 163 -11.03 -8.83 2.64
C GLY A 163 -11.02 -7.44 3.27
N LYS A 164 -11.17 -7.30 4.59
CA LYS A 164 -11.01 -5.97 5.22
C LYS A 164 -9.59 -5.43 5.13
N ILE A 165 -8.57 -6.29 5.01
CA ILE A 165 -7.21 -5.84 4.70
C ILE A 165 -7.17 -5.16 3.33
N GLU A 166 -7.88 -5.70 2.34
CA GLU A 166 -7.97 -5.10 1.00
C GLU A 166 -8.80 -3.81 1.02
N ILE A 167 -9.81 -3.70 1.89
CA ILE A 167 -10.56 -2.43 2.10
C ILE A 167 -9.63 -1.35 2.65
N LEU A 168 -8.80 -1.65 3.66
CA LEU A 168 -7.81 -0.70 4.21
C LEU A 168 -6.76 -0.28 3.16
N ARG A 169 -6.29 -1.22 2.33
CA ARG A 169 -5.38 -0.92 1.22
C ARG A 169 -6.05 -0.05 0.15
N ALA A 170 -7.30 -0.34 -0.21
CA ALA A 170 -8.07 0.48 -1.14
C ALA A 170 -8.29 1.90 -0.58
N LEU A 171 -8.54 2.02 0.72
CA LEU A 171 -8.69 3.29 1.41
C LEU A 171 -7.37 4.09 1.38
N THR A 172 -6.25 3.43 1.61
CA THR A 172 -4.91 4.02 1.47
C THR A 172 -4.69 4.58 0.06
N SER A 173 -4.99 3.82 -1.00
CA SER A 173 -4.84 4.31 -2.38
C SER A 173 -5.81 5.44 -2.71
N ALA A 174 -7.03 5.42 -2.17
CA ALA A 174 -7.97 6.53 -2.31
C ALA A 174 -7.43 7.81 -1.64
N PHE A 175 -6.82 7.69 -0.45
CA PHE A 175 -6.15 8.80 0.22
C PHE A 175 -5.02 9.36 -0.65
N GLU A 176 -4.10 8.51 -1.12
CA GLU A 176 -2.98 8.95 -1.96
C GLU A 176 -3.44 9.64 -3.25
N ALA A 177 -4.54 9.18 -3.84
CA ALA A 177 -5.14 9.78 -5.03
C ALA A 177 -5.70 11.18 -4.78
N GLY A 178 -6.37 11.41 -3.64
CA GLY A 178 -6.86 12.76 -3.28
C GLY A 178 -5.77 13.66 -2.70
N GLY A 179 -4.74 13.09 -2.06
CA GLY A 179 -3.65 13.84 -1.43
C GLY A 179 -4.14 14.92 -0.47
N ALA A 180 -3.36 16.00 -0.35
CA ALA A 180 -3.63 17.12 0.57
C ALA A 180 -4.99 17.81 0.36
N ASP A 181 -5.68 17.57 -0.76
CA ASP A 181 -7.01 18.13 -1.00
C ASP A 181 -8.09 17.52 -0.10
N PHE A 182 -7.85 16.35 0.52
CA PHE A 182 -8.73 15.80 1.55
C PHE A 182 -8.97 16.77 2.69
N LYS A 183 -7.90 17.41 3.21
CA LYS A 183 -7.98 18.38 4.32
C LYS A 183 -8.87 19.59 3.98
N ARG A 184 -8.89 19.99 2.70
CA ARG A 184 -9.67 21.15 2.22
C ARG A 184 -11.13 20.80 1.92
N ASN A 185 -11.40 19.54 1.58
CA ASN A 185 -12.71 19.10 1.09
C ASN A 185 -13.49 18.27 2.11
N MET A 186 -12.93 17.96 3.28
CA MET A 186 -13.63 17.33 4.39
C MET A 186 -13.92 18.34 5.50
N SER A 187 -15.10 18.21 6.11
CA SER A 187 -15.45 18.92 7.33
C SER A 187 -14.63 18.40 8.52
N ALA A 188 -14.55 19.21 9.58
CA ALA A 188 -13.86 18.81 10.82
C ALA A 188 -14.43 17.50 11.39
N THR A 189 -15.76 17.33 11.40
CA THR A 189 -16.43 16.10 11.85
C THR A 189 -16.06 14.90 10.98
N GLU A 190 -16.02 15.05 9.65
CA GLU A 190 -15.62 13.95 8.77
C GLU A 190 -14.16 13.53 8.99
N ILE A 191 -13.27 14.49 9.30
CA ILE A 191 -11.86 14.21 9.63
C ILE A 191 -11.78 13.45 10.96
N GLU A 192 -12.47 13.93 12.00
CA GLU A 192 -12.49 13.30 13.33
C GLU A 192 -13.08 11.87 13.27
N ASP A 193 -14.16 11.67 12.51
CA ASP A 193 -14.75 10.35 12.29
C ASP A 193 -13.77 9.40 11.58
N MET A 194 -13.07 9.90 10.56
CA MET A 194 -12.07 9.11 9.83
C MET A 194 -10.94 8.70 10.77
N GLU A 195 -10.38 9.63 11.54
CA GLU A 195 -9.31 9.33 12.49
C GLU A 195 -9.76 8.34 13.56
N THR A 196 -10.97 8.51 14.11
CA THR A 196 -11.54 7.61 15.11
C THR A 196 -11.67 6.18 14.59
N VAL A 197 -12.20 6.01 13.36
CA VAL A 197 -12.32 4.70 12.73
C VAL A 197 -10.94 4.09 12.47
N LEU A 198 -10.00 4.88 11.93
CA LEU A 198 -8.65 4.38 11.62
C LEU A 198 -7.88 3.97 12.89
N ARG A 199 -7.96 4.75 13.98
CA ARG A 199 -7.35 4.39 15.28
C ARG A 199 -7.95 3.09 15.84
N ARG A 200 -9.27 2.92 15.70
CA ARG A 200 -9.98 1.70 16.11
C ARG A 200 -9.53 0.48 15.31
N GLU A 201 -9.38 0.59 13.99
CA GLU A 201 -8.94 -0.52 13.14
C GLU A 201 -7.46 -0.87 13.37
N ALA A 202 -6.60 0.14 13.56
CA ALA A 202 -5.19 -0.04 13.90
C ALA A 202 -4.95 -0.63 15.31
N SER A 203 -5.99 -0.71 16.15
CA SER A 203 -5.92 -1.23 17.52
C SER A 203 -6.58 -2.60 17.69
N LYS A 204 -7.01 -3.25 16.60
CA LYS A 204 -7.62 -4.59 16.70
C LYS A 204 -6.60 -5.64 17.13
N LYS A 205 -7.12 -6.73 17.73
CA LYS A 205 -6.30 -7.85 18.22
C LYS A 205 -5.52 -8.57 17.12
N ASN A 206 -6.15 -8.82 15.97
CA ASN A 206 -5.47 -9.47 14.84
C ASN A 206 -4.34 -8.56 14.34
N MET A 207 -3.09 -8.94 14.61
CA MET A 207 -1.95 -8.05 14.38
C MET A 207 -1.65 -7.80 12.90
N GLU A 208 -1.99 -8.74 12.00
CA GLU A 208 -1.82 -8.50 10.55
C GLU A 208 -2.83 -7.48 10.03
N TYR A 209 -4.08 -7.58 10.47
CA TYR A 209 -5.12 -6.61 10.19
C TYR A 209 -4.80 -5.24 10.79
N ALA A 210 -4.38 -5.21 12.07
CA ALA A 210 -3.96 -3.99 12.73
C ALA A 210 -2.77 -3.33 12.01
N GLY A 211 -1.83 -4.12 11.47
CA GLY A 211 -0.74 -3.62 10.64
C GLY A 211 -1.21 -2.89 9.38
N ALA A 212 -2.26 -3.39 8.71
CA ALA A 212 -2.89 -2.67 7.61
C ALA A 212 -3.56 -1.37 8.08
N GLY A 213 -4.19 -1.39 9.26
CA GLY A 213 -4.77 -0.19 9.88
C GLY A 213 -3.71 0.87 10.22
N LEU A 214 -2.57 0.46 10.75
CA LEU A 214 -1.43 1.33 11.04
C LEU A 214 -0.87 1.98 9.77
N ALA A 215 -0.68 1.22 8.69
CA ALA A 215 -0.23 1.80 7.42
C ALA A 215 -1.25 2.82 6.87
N THR A 216 -2.55 2.53 7.02
CA THR A 216 -3.63 3.41 6.55
C THR A 216 -3.68 4.71 7.35
N ILE A 217 -3.62 4.65 8.68
CA ILE A 217 -3.60 5.87 9.51
C ILE A 217 -2.30 6.67 9.37
N ALA A 218 -1.16 6.02 9.14
CA ALA A 218 0.09 6.71 8.84
C ALA A 218 -0.03 7.54 7.55
N THR A 219 -0.60 6.94 6.50
CA THR A 219 -0.87 7.62 5.23
C THR A 219 -1.86 8.77 5.41
N TRP A 220 -2.94 8.54 6.16
CA TRP A 220 -3.91 9.58 6.50
C TRP A 220 -3.27 10.75 7.25
N ALA A 221 -2.45 10.47 8.28
CA ALA A 221 -1.79 11.49 9.09
C ALA A 221 -0.90 12.42 8.25
N VAL A 222 -0.20 11.88 7.24
CA VAL A 222 0.57 12.69 6.30
C VAL A 222 -0.35 13.59 5.46
N ILE A 223 -1.43 13.02 4.92
CA ILE A 223 -2.34 13.72 4.02
C ILE A 223 -3.17 14.80 4.71
N SER A 224 -3.61 14.53 5.94
CA SER A 224 -4.35 15.48 6.78
C SER A 224 -3.43 16.44 7.53
N GLU A 225 -2.10 16.23 7.47
CA GLU A 225 -1.09 16.90 8.30
C GLU A 225 -1.44 16.79 9.80
N SER A 226 -1.94 15.63 10.23
CA SER A 226 -2.35 15.38 11.61
C SER A 226 -1.17 14.88 12.45
N VAL A 227 -0.48 15.82 13.08
CA VAL A 227 0.60 15.56 14.05
C VAL A 227 0.08 14.70 15.21
N GLU A 228 -1.16 14.91 15.64
CA GLU A 228 -1.78 14.12 16.71
C GLU A 228 -1.89 12.64 16.31
N SER A 229 -2.39 12.35 15.11
CA SER A 229 -2.52 10.97 14.62
C SER A 229 -1.15 10.31 14.41
N ALA A 230 -0.15 11.05 13.92
CA ALA A 230 1.22 10.55 13.80
C ALA A 230 1.85 10.24 15.17
N THR A 231 1.64 11.12 16.16
CA THR A 231 2.13 10.94 17.53
C THR A 231 1.44 9.76 18.23
N TRP A 232 0.12 9.62 18.05
CA TRP A 232 -0.64 8.47 18.55
C TRP A 232 -0.11 7.17 17.96
N LEU A 233 0.12 7.14 16.64
CA LEU A 233 0.64 5.98 15.93
C LEU A 233 2.04 5.60 16.42
N ALA A 234 2.92 6.57 16.64
CA ALA A 234 4.26 6.35 17.17
C ALA A 234 4.23 5.64 18.54
N LYS A 235 3.37 6.12 19.46
CA LYS A 235 3.14 5.47 20.76
C LYS A 235 2.58 4.06 20.59
N LYS A 236 1.59 3.89 19.71
CA LYS A 236 0.96 2.58 19.50
C LYS A 236 1.93 1.54 18.95
N ILE A 237 2.80 1.97 18.04
CA ILE A 237 3.86 1.15 17.47
C ILE A 237 4.88 0.77 18.54
N ASP A 238 5.23 1.67 19.46
CA ASP A 238 6.13 1.35 20.56
C ASP A 238 5.58 0.25 21.47
N GLU A 239 4.31 0.34 21.84
CA GLU A 239 3.61 -0.70 22.59
C GLU A 239 3.66 -2.05 21.86
N ASN A 240 3.36 -2.05 20.56
CA ASN A 240 3.30 -3.26 19.75
C ASN A 240 4.69 -3.89 19.57
N VAL A 241 5.70 -3.08 19.21
CA VAL A 241 7.07 -3.55 18.97
C VAL A 241 7.70 -4.04 20.26
N THR A 242 7.50 -3.35 21.38
CA THR A 242 7.98 -3.80 22.70
C THR A 242 7.36 -5.14 23.08
N LYS A 243 6.05 -5.32 22.87
CA LYS A 243 5.39 -6.61 23.07
C LYS A 243 5.94 -7.70 22.16
N LEU A 244 6.10 -7.43 20.86
CA LEU A 244 6.58 -8.42 19.89
C LEU A 244 8.04 -8.85 20.15
N ILE A 245 8.87 -7.93 20.62
CA ILE A 245 10.27 -8.20 20.94
C ILE A 245 10.40 -8.86 22.32
N GLY A 246 9.59 -8.45 23.30
CA GLY A 246 9.58 -8.98 24.67
C GLY A 246 8.88 -10.33 24.83
N ALA A 247 7.82 -10.60 24.05
CA ALA A 247 7.06 -11.85 24.08
C ALA A 247 7.83 -13.09 23.59
N ARG A 248 9.13 -12.95 23.32
CA ARG A 248 10.02 -14.12 23.16
C ARG A 248 10.11 -14.97 24.45
N ASN A 249 9.64 -14.47 25.59
CA ASN A 249 9.71 -15.18 26.88
C ASN A 249 8.36 -15.53 27.54
N ASP A 250 7.22 -15.02 27.08
CA ASP A 250 5.92 -15.23 27.75
C ASP A 250 4.85 -15.84 26.81
N ALA A 251 4.12 -16.82 27.34
CA ALA A 251 3.18 -17.67 26.59
C ALA A 251 1.84 -16.99 26.22
N ASP A 252 1.57 -15.78 26.71
CA ASP A 252 0.30 -15.08 26.48
C ASP A 252 0.37 -14.10 25.30
N SER A 253 0.83 -14.58 24.14
CA SER A 253 0.70 -13.81 22.91
C SER A 253 -0.76 -13.91 22.43
N ASP A 254 -1.49 -12.79 22.51
CA ASP A 254 -2.92 -12.63 22.17
C ASP A 254 -3.23 -12.79 20.66
N ASP A 255 -2.27 -13.30 19.90
CA ASP A 255 -2.29 -13.52 18.46
C ASP A 255 -2.16 -15.02 18.22
N ASN A 256 -2.84 -15.54 17.21
CA ASN A 256 -3.04 -16.99 16.96
C ASN A 256 -1.73 -17.72 16.60
N MET A 257 -0.79 -17.73 17.53
CA MET A 257 0.56 -18.31 17.49
C MET A 257 0.57 -19.71 18.09
N ASP A 258 -0.54 -20.11 18.69
CA ASP A 258 -0.73 -21.46 19.22
C ASP A 258 -0.66 -22.48 18.08
N GLY A 259 0.10 -23.56 18.33
CA GLY A 259 0.36 -24.60 17.35
C GLY A 259 1.48 -24.30 16.35
N LEU A 260 2.01 -23.06 16.30
CA LEU A 260 3.18 -22.74 15.49
C LEU A 260 4.47 -23.23 16.15
N SER A 261 5.41 -23.72 15.33
CA SER A 261 6.79 -23.97 15.74
C SER A 261 7.49 -22.66 16.16
N ASN A 262 8.57 -22.77 16.94
CA ASN A 262 9.34 -21.59 17.35
C ASN A 262 9.85 -20.78 16.15
N LEU A 263 10.24 -21.45 15.06
CA LEU A 263 10.68 -20.78 13.83
C LEU A 263 9.53 -20.00 13.18
N GLU A 264 8.34 -20.58 13.08
CA GLU A 264 7.16 -19.90 12.54
C GLU A 264 6.75 -18.71 13.41
N LYS A 265 6.84 -18.85 14.74
CA LYS A 265 6.61 -17.75 15.67
C LYS A 265 7.61 -16.60 15.45
N GLU A 266 8.89 -16.91 15.28
CA GLU A 266 9.91 -15.89 14.99
C GLU A 266 9.70 -15.19 13.65
N ILE A 267 9.37 -15.96 12.60
CA ILE A 267 9.08 -15.40 11.27
C ILE A 267 7.86 -14.48 11.35
N ARG A 268 6.81 -14.90 12.05
CA ARG A 268 5.59 -14.11 12.22
C ARG A 268 5.83 -12.86 13.05
N ALA A 269 6.55 -12.95 14.17
CA ALA A 269 6.93 -11.80 14.96
C ALA A 269 7.76 -10.80 14.13
N SER A 270 8.73 -11.27 13.34
CA SER A 270 9.51 -10.42 12.42
C SER A 270 8.64 -9.74 11.36
N LYS A 271 7.66 -10.44 10.78
CA LYS A 271 6.68 -9.85 9.85
C LYS A 271 5.87 -8.73 10.53
N LEU A 272 5.37 -8.97 11.73
CA LEU A 272 4.57 -7.99 12.48
C LEU A 272 5.38 -6.77 12.91
N VAL A 273 6.63 -6.97 13.36
CA VAL A 273 7.58 -5.87 13.62
C VAL A 273 7.79 -5.06 12.34
N THR A 274 7.98 -5.72 11.20
CA THR A 274 8.17 -5.05 9.91
C THR A 274 6.98 -4.13 9.59
N LEU A 275 5.74 -4.62 9.71
CA LEU A 275 4.54 -3.81 9.45
C LEU A 275 4.47 -2.55 10.33
N ASN A 276 4.79 -2.70 11.63
CA ASN A 276 4.81 -1.58 12.57
C ASN A 276 5.90 -0.56 12.19
N LEU A 277 7.14 -1.01 11.96
CA LEU A 277 8.24 -0.11 11.61
C LEU A 277 7.99 0.65 10.29
N THR A 278 7.46 -0.02 9.27
CA THR A 278 7.14 0.64 8.00
C THR A 278 6.02 1.68 8.17
N ALA A 279 5.02 1.41 9.02
CA ALA A 279 3.98 2.40 9.32
C ALA A 279 4.56 3.64 10.03
N LEU A 280 5.53 3.46 10.94
CA LEU A 280 6.22 4.57 11.60
C LEU A 280 7.02 5.42 10.60
N ALA A 281 7.69 4.78 9.64
CA ALA A 281 8.37 5.48 8.57
C ALA A 281 7.39 6.28 7.71
N ILE A 282 6.24 5.70 7.34
CA ILE A 282 5.21 6.36 6.52
C ILE A 282 4.67 7.62 7.21
N SER A 283 4.57 7.66 8.55
CA SER A 283 3.99 8.81 9.25
C SER A 283 4.92 10.01 9.42
N LEU A 284 6.24 9.84 9.23
CA LEU A 284 7.22 10.92 9.43
C LEU A 284 6.87 12.23 8.70
N PRO A 285 6.40 12.22 7.45
CA PRO A 285 6.06 13.44 6.72
C PRO A 285 4.92 14.27 7.33
N ALA A 286 4.21 13.77 8.35
CA ALA A 286 3.19 14.53 9.06
C ALA A 286 3.77 15.62 9.98
N PHE A 287 5.04 15.49 10.40
CA PHE A 287 5.70 16.44 11.29
C PHE A 287 6.36 17.59 10.51
N ASN A 288 6.30 18.82 11.03
CA ASN A 288 6.73 20.01 10.29
C ASN A 288 7.91 20.76 10.91
N ASN A 289 8.32 20.42 12.13
CA ASN A 289 9.42 21.07 12.85
C ASN A 289 10.12 20.08 13.81
N ALA A 290 11.22 20.52 14.41
CA ALA A 290 12.03 19.68 15.30
C ALA A 290 11.27 19.18 16.54
N GLU A 291 10.47 20.03 17.19
CA GLU A 291 9.72 19.66 18.40
C GLU A 291 8.71 18.54 18.12
N GLU A 292 7.97 18.65 17.02
CA GLU A 292 7.00 17.65 16.59
C GLU A 292 7.66 16.30 16.24
N ALA A 293 8.83 16.34 15.58
CA ALA A 293 9.48 15.15 15.06
C ALA A 293 10.44 14.46 16.04
N GLU A 294 10.91 15.15 17.09
CA GLU A 294 12.03 14.72 17.94
C GLU A 294 11.81 13.32 18.55
N SER A 295 10.64 13.12 19.16
CA SER A 295 10.29 11.86 19.83
C SER A 295 10.25 10.69 18.84
N THR A 296 9.58 10.88 17.70
CA THR A 296 9.46 9.83 16.68
C THR A 296 10.79 9.55 15.97
N LEU A 297 11.60 10.58 15.66
CA LEU A 297 12.93 10.39 15.11
C LEU A 297 13.85 9.65 16.09
N SER A 298 13.79 9.98 17.38
CA SER A 298 14.53 9.26 18.42
C SER A 298 14.11 7.80 18.55
N GLN A 299 12.80 7.53 18.46
CA GLN A 299 12.25 6.17 18.47
C GLN A 299 12.74 5.37 17.26
N ILE A 300 12.66 5.93 16.05
CA ILE A 300 13.17 5.32 14.82
C ILE A 300 14.66 5.02 14.95
N ALA A 301 15.47 5.98 15.43
CA ALA A 301 16.89 5.78 15.65
C ALA A 301 17.16 4.61 16.63
N GLY A 302 16.34 4.48 17.67
CA GLY A 302 16.40 3.33 18.59
C GLY A 302 16.15 1.99 17.90
N TYR A 303 15.15 1.89 17.03
CA TYR A 303 14.86 0.67 16.30
C TYR A 303 15.93 0.31 15.26
N VAL A 304 16.55 1.30 14.63
CA VAL A 304 17.68 1.08 13.72
C VAL A 304 18.80 0.30 14.42
N LYS A 305 19.17 0.72 15.63
CA LYS A 305 20.26 0.12 16.42
C LYS A 305 19.87 -1.14 17.20
N SER A 306 18.58 -1.49 17.26
CA SER A 306 18.12 -2.65 18.03
C SER A 306 18.71 -3.96 17.48
N THR A 307 19.47 -4.67 18.30
CA THR A 307 20.07 -5.98 17.93
C THR A 307 19.04 -7.10 17.89
N VAL A 308 17.87 -6.90 18.51
CA VAL A 308 16.80 -7.90 18.56
C VAL A 308 15.93 -7.89 17.29
N ILE A 309 15.88 -6.75 16.59
CA ILE A 309 15.14 -6.64 15.34
C ILE A 309 15.92 -7.35 14.23
N ALA A 310 15.28 -8.33 13.61
CA ALA A 310 15.88 -9.10 12.52
C ALA A 310 16.31 -8.19 11.37
N TRP A 311 17.48 -8.46 10.80
CA TRP A 311 18.05 -7.68 9.69
C TRP A 311 17.09 -7.56 8.49
N LYS A 312 16.26 -8.58 8.23
CA LYS A 312 15.29 -8.57 7.14
C LYS A 312 14.18 -7.54 7.39
N SER A 313 13.72 -7.41 8.64
CA SER A 313 12.81 -6.33 9.04
C SER A 313 13.46 -4.96 8.89
N LYS A 314 14.75 -4.82 9.26
CA LYS A 314 15.50 -3.59 9.04
C LYS A 314 15.60 -3.24 7.55
N GLN A 315 15.82 -4.22 6.68
CA GLN A 315 15.88 -3.99 5.23
C GLN A 315 14.58 -3.36 4.70
N PHE A 316 13.42 -3.93 5.04
CA PHE A 316 12.13 -3.35 4.64
C PHE A 316 11.92 -1.97 5.26
N PHE A 317 12.33 -1.79 6.52
CA PHE A 317 12.23 -0.51 7.21
C PHE A 317 13.07 0.58 6.55
N PHE A 318 14.33 0.31 6.19
CA PHE A 318 15.20 1.27 5.49
C PHE A 318 14.65 1.66 4.12
N ASN A 319 14.14 0.68 3.36
CA ASN A 319 13.54 0.94 2.07
C ASN A 319 12.31 1.85 2.17
N GLU A 320 11.46 1.68 3.18
CA GLU A 320 10.32 2.56 3.38
C GLU A 320 10.72 3.91 3.96
N LEU A 321 11.67 3.94 4.89
CA LEU A 321 12.22 5.17 5.46
C LEU A 321 12.83 6.06 4.37
N ALA A 322 13.60 5.51 3.44
CA ALA A 322 14.16 6.26 2.32
C ALA A 322 13.06 6.91 1.45
N LYS A 323 11.99 6.17 1.12
CA LYS A 323 10.84 6.70 0.35
C LYS A 323 10.08 7.78 1.11
N SER A 324 9.83 7.57 2.40
CA SER A 324 9.12 8.54 3.24
C SER A 324 9.92 9.84 3.39
N LEU A 325 11.23 9.73 3.64
CA LEU A 325 12.11 10.87 3.71
C LEU A 325 12.10 11.63 2.38
N GLU A 326 12.19 10.95 1.23
CA GLU A 326 12.14 11.58 -0.10
C GLU A 326 10.89 12.45 -0.29
N LYS A 327 9.74 12.04 0.26
CA LYS A 327 8.49 12.81 0.24
C LYS A 327 8.38 13.87 1.33
N TRP A 328 9.19 13.79 2.38
CA TRP A 328 9.11 14.69 3.53
C TRP A 328 9.80 16.02 3.28
N THR A 329 9.04 17.10 3.29
CA THR A 329 9.54 18.47 3.22
C THR A 329 9.07 19.25 4.45
N PRO A 330 9.76 19.13 5.60
CA PRO A 330 9.35 19.82 6.81
C PRO A 330 9.45 21.35 6.61
N ARG A 331 8.51 22.09 7.21
CA ARG A 331 8.42 23.55 7.07
C ARG A 331 9.60 24.23 7.73
N GLU A 332 10.04 23.69 8.87
CA GLU A 332 11.23 24.08 9.60
C GLU A 332 12.21 22.91 9.68
N PRO A 333 13.53 23.17 9.84
CA PRO A 333 14.50 22.11 10.03
C PRO A 333 14.13 21.17 11.18
N VAL A 334 14.18 19.86 10.93
CA VAL A 334 14.09 18.82 11.98
C VAL A 334 15.49 18.40 12.43
N ALA A 335 15.62 17.69 13.54
CA ALA A 335 16.93 17.24 14.05
C ALA A 335 17.17 15.75 13.76
N ALA A 336 17.75 15.43 12.59
CA ALA A 336 17.97 14.04 12.17
C ALA A 336 19.35 13.45 12.52
N GLY A 337 20.23 14.19 13.20
CA GLY A 337 21.61 13.77 13.47
C GLY A 337 21.74 12.39 14.14
N LYS A 338 21.00 12.17 15.23
CA LYS A 338 20.99 10.88 15.95
C LYS A 338 20.54 9.71 15.07
N LEU A 339 19.60 9.95 14.15
CA LEU A 339 19.15 8.93 13.22
C LEU A 339 20.28 8.56 12.24
N ILE A 340 21.00 9.55 11.70
CA ILE A 340 22.14 9.29 10.80
C ILE A 340 23.22 8.51 11.52
N ASP A 341 23.62 8.92 12.72
CA ASP A 341 24.69 8.25 13.48
C ASP A 341 24.35 6.77 13.70
N ASN A 342 23.12 6.49 14.13
CA ASN A 342 22.67 5.12 14.33
C ASN A 342 22.57 4.31 13.02
N ILE A 343 22.21 4.95 11.90
CA ILE A 343 22.17 4.28 10.59
C ILE A 343 23.58 3.94 10.09
N LEU A 344 24.54 4.85 10.25
CA LEU A 344 25.93 4.64 9.83
C LEU A 344 26.58 3.50 10.63
N GLU A 345 26.44 3.52 11.96
CA GLU A 345 26.91 2.43 12.82
C GLU A 345 26.24 1.09 12.44
N GLN A 346 24.93 1.11 12.19
CA GLN A 346 24.21 -0.10 11.78
C GLN A 346 24.64 -0.59 10.39
N ALA A 347 24.97 0.30 9.46
CA ALA A 347 25.45 -0.07 8.13
C ALA A 347 26.81 -0.77 8.21
N ASP A 348 27.72 -0.29 9.05
CA ASP A 348 29.02 -0.92 9.29
C ASP A 348 28.85 -2.32 9.91
N GLU A 349 27.97 -2.46 10.91
CA GLU A 349 27.64 -3.78 11.48
C GLU A 349 27.05 -4.74 10.44
N LEU A 350 26.19 -4.26 9.55
CA LEU A 350 25.59 -5.08 8.50
C LEU A 350 26.65 -5.53 7.48
N CYS A 351 27.61 -4.67 7.14
CA CYS A 351 28.76 -5.04 6.32
C CYS A 351 29.62 -6.11 7.00
N ALA A 352 29.94 -5.95 8.29
CA ALA A 352 30.67 -6.94 9.07
C ALA A 352 29.95 -8.30 9.12
N GLN A 353 28.62 -8.30 9.08
CA GLN A 353 27.77 -9.50 8.98
C GLN A 353 27.58 -10.03 7.55
N GLN A 354 28.32 -9.52 6.56
CA GLN A 354 28.22 -9.85 5.14
C GLN A 354 26.85 -9.54 4.51
N LYS A 355 26.09 -8.60 5.07
CA LYS A 355 24.76 -8.17 4.58
C LYS A 355 24.85 -6.86 3.80
N LYS A 356 25.73 -6.82 2.79
CA LYS A 356 26.06 -5.60 2.03
C LYS A 356 24.85 -4.94 1.37
N THR A 357 23.89 -5.71 0.85
CA THR A 357 22.66 -5.16 0.26
C THR A 357 21.82 -4.39 1.29
N VAL A 358 21.75 -4.87 2.53
CA VAL A 358 20.99 -4.21 3.60
C VAL A 358 21.73 -2.95 4.07
N ALA A 359 23.06 -3.00 4.15
CA ALA A 359 23.89 -1.82 4.42
C ALA A 359 23.72 -0.76 3.31
N THR A 360 23.59 -1.20 2.05
CA THR A 360 23.30 -0.32 0.91
C THR A 360 21.95 0.38 1.08
N ASP A 361 20.90 -0.35 1.46
CA ASP A 361 19.57 0.21 1.76
C ASP A 361 19.63 1.21 2.92
N ALA A 362 20.42 0.92 3.96
CA ALA A 362 20.65 1.84 5.08
C ALA A 362 21.34 3.15 4.62
N LEU A 363 22.39 3.06 3.80
CA LEU A 363 23.08 4.24 3.27
C LEU A 363 22.22 5.06 2.31
N GLN A 364 21.26 4.47 1.60
CA GLN A 364 20.27 5.23 0.82
C GLN A 364 19.44 6.16 1.70
N VAL A 365 19.13 5.76 2.93
CA VAL A 365 18.44 6.63 3.90
C VAL A 365 19.29 7.86 4.21
N VAL A 366 20.58 7.67 4.52
CA VAL A 366 21.50 8.77 4.82
C VAL A 366 21.64 9.72 3.64
N LEU A 367 21.74 9.19 2.41
CA LEU A 367 21.78 10.02 1.19
C LEU A 367 20.54 10.92 1.07
N ARG A 368 19.32 10.40 1.31
CA ARG A 368 18.08 11.19 1.23
C ARG A 368 17.99 12.31 2.28
N ILE A 369 18.65 12.13 3.42
CA ILE A 369 18.76 13.15 4.48
C ILE A 369 19.81 14.19 4.07
N GLN A 370 21.00 13.76 3.65
CA GLN A 370 22.10 14.64 3.26
C GLN A 370 21.74 15.54 2.07
N GLU A 371 21.00 15.02 1.09
CA GLU A 371 20.49 15.77 -0.07
C GLU A 371 19.69 17.02 0.33
N ARG A 372 19.07 17.02 1.52
CA ARG A 372 18.28 18.13 2.09
C ARG A 372 18.73 18.44 3.51
N SER A 373 20.05 18.49 3.72
CA SER A 373 20.68 18.66 5.03
C SER A 373 20.20 19.89 5.80
N ASP A 374 19.82 20.96 5.12
CA ASP A 374 19.20 22.16 5.68
C ASP A 374 17.85 21.85 6.35
N ARG A 375 17.01 21.03 5.72
CA ARG A 375 15.70 20.62 6.22
C ARG A 375 15.78 19.57 7.33
N PHE A 376 16.89 18.84 7.39
CA PHE A 376 17.09 17.78 8.38
C PHE A 376 18.08 18.14 9.49
N GLY A 377 18.56 19.38 9.53
CA GLY A 377 19.38 19.91 10.62
C GLY A 377 20.72 19.18 10.75
N VAL A 378 21.36 18.86 9.62
CA VAL A 378 22.54 18.01 9.56
C VAL A 378 23.67 18.73 8.82
N ASP A 379 24.91 18.56 9.30
CA ASP A 379 26.10 19.04 8.61
C ASP A 379 26.59 18.02 7.55
N ARG A 380 26.63 18.44 6.28
CA ARG A 380 27.01 17.57 5.16
C ARG A 380 28.44 17.04 5.29
N ASN A 381 29.36 17.86 5.77
CA ASN A 381 30.77 17.51 5.89
C ASN A 381 30.95 16.41 6.94
N SER A 382 30.35 16.59 8.12
CA SER A 382 30.36 15.58 9.19
C SER A 382 29.78 14.23 8.74
N VAL A 383 28.71 14.23 7.94
CA VAL A 383 28.15 13.00 7.37
C VAL A 383 29.12 12.34 6.41
N LEU A 384 29.68 13.10 5.46
CA LEU A 384 30.66 12.55 4.50
C LEU A 384 31.88 11.97 5.20
N ASP A 385 32.44 12.71 6.17
CA ASP A 385 33.57 12.24 6.98
C ASP A 385 33.22 10.94 7.71
N SER A 386 32.01 10.83 8.24
CA SER A 386 31.56 9.62 8.94
C SER A 386 31.38 8.44 7.98
N VAL A 387 30.83 8.66 6.79
CA VAL A 387 30.73 7.63 5.74
C VAL A 387 32.11 7.16 5.28
N ASN A 388 33.06 8.07 5.12
CA ASN A 388 34.42 7.77 4.67
C ASN A 388 35.27 7.07 5.74
N ARG A 389 35.00 7.34 7.03
CA ARG A 389 35.62 6.59 8.14
C ARG A 389 35.02 5.19 8.32
N GLY A 390 33.75 5.01 7.97
CA GLY A 390 33.06 3.73 8.05
C GLY A 390 33.48 2.74 6.96
N VAL A 391 33.28 1.46 7.21
CA VAL A 391 33.55 0.41 6.22
C VAL A 391 32.44 0.33 5.17
N ALA A 392 31.20 0.64 5.55
CA ALA A 392 30.03 0.51 4.70
C ALA A 392 30.10 1.40 3.45
N GLY A 393 30.61 2.63 3.56
CA GLY A 393 30.76 3.53 2.42
C GLY A 393 31.63 2.93 1.31
N SER A 394 32.77 2.34 1.69
CA SER A 394 33.69 1.68 0.78
C SER A 394 33.17 0.33 0.27
N GLU A 395 32.64 -0.52 1.15
CA GLU A 395 32.24 -1.88 0.81
C GLU A 395 30.97 -1.97 -0.05
N THR A 396 30.09 -0.99 0.06
CA THR A 396 28.86 -0.90 -0.76
C THR A 396 29.09 -0.15 -2.08
N GLY A 397 30.22 0.55 -2.22
CA GLY A 397 30.51 1.43 -3.35
C GLY A 397 29.66 2.71 -3.37
N LEU A 398 28.90 3.01 -2.31
CA LEU A 398 28.08 4.21 -2.22
C LEU A 398 28.84 5.45 -1.75
N GLY A 399 30.01 5.32 -1.12
CA GLY A 399 30.79 6.46 -0.62
C GLY A 399 31.00 7.56 -1.66
N SER A 400 31.30 7.19 -2.90
CA SER A 400 31.50 8.16 -4.00
C SER A 400 30.24 8.95 -4.37
N ARG A 401 29.03 8.45 -4.06
CA ARG A 401 27.79 9.22 -4.27
C ARG A 401 27.61 10.34 -3.26
N PHE A 402 28.20 10.22 -2.06
CA PHE A 402 28.19 11.30 -1.07
C PHE A 402 29.14 12.43 -1.50
N GLU A 403 30.26 12.10 -2.16
CA GLU A 403 31.23 13.06 -2.70
C GLU A 403 30.67 13.79 -3.93
N ALA A 404 30.20 13.05 -4.94
CA ALA A 404 29.78 13.61 -6.23
C ALA A 404 28.62 14.63 -6.14
N LYS A 405 27.83 14.60 -5.05
CA LYS A 405 26.73 15.55 -4.84
C LYS A 405 27.13 16.83 -4.13
N MET A 406 28.30 16.88 -3.51
CA MET A 406 28.82 18.12 -2.93
C MET A 406 29.35 19.07 -4.01
N ASP A 407 29.88 18.55 -5.11
CA ASP A 407 30.46 19.35 -6.19
C ASP A 407 29.40 20.04 -7.09
N THR A 408 28.11 19.75 -6.90
CA THR A 408 27.00 20.27 -7.72
C THR A 408 26.19 21.41 -7.10
N ASP A 409 26.49 21.80 -5.86
CA ASP A 409 25.90 22.97 -5.17
C ASP A 409 26.98 24.05 -4.98
#